data_AF-U9TJW7-F1
#
_entry.id   AF-U9TJW7-F1
#
_cell.length_a   1.000
_cell.length_b   1.000
_cell.length_c   1.000
_cell.angle_alpha   90.00
_cell.angle_beta   90.00
_cell.angle_gamma   90.00
#
_symmetry.space_group_name_H-M   'P 1'
#
loop_
_entity.id
_entity.type
_entity.pdbx_description
1 polymer ?
#
loop_
_entity_poly.entity_id
_entity_poly.type
_entity_poly.pdbx_seq_one_letter_code
_entity_poly.pdbx_strand_id
1 'polypeptide(L)'
;MGLRPRFNIKVPQLIVSLIKSCLDANPSNRPEVDDIYEMLKYGQYGRTELQEQIKEIEETNKILPTSCISLNLGLSYKTHSEAIYTSRLLNFSDLPKPKNSDDYYEQNDNIISKEFSESLQIDIS
;
A
#
# COMPACT_ATOMS: atom_id res chain seq x y z
N MET A 1 -3.37 10.47 12.54
CA MET A 1 -3.99 9.57 11.54
C MET A 1 -3.01 8.47 11.21
N GLY A 2 -3.47 7.26 10.90
CA GLY A 2 -2.58 6.18 10.46
C GLY A 2 -2.08 6.45 9.05
N LEU A 3 -0.78 6.35 8.82
CA LEU A 3 -0.18 6.51 7.49
C LEU A 3 -0.18 5.17 6.76
N ARG A 4 -0.47 5.23 5.46
CA ARG A 4 -0.34 4.06 4.59
C ARG A 4 1.11 3.95 4.11
N PRO A 5 1.71 2.76 4.12
CA PRO A 5 3.08 2.58 3.68
C PRO A 5 3.24 2.85 2.18
N ARG A 6 4.45 3.21 1.77
CA ARG A 6 4.84 3.34 0.36
C ARG A 6 5.68 2.14 -0.06
N PHE A 7 5.55 1.77 -1.32
CA PHE A 7 6.46 0.82 -1.94
C PHE A 7 7.77 1.50 -2.33
N ASN A 8 8.90 0.87 -2.01
CA ASN A 8 10.24 1.28 -2.45
C ASN A 8 10.65 0.59 -3.77
N ILE A 9 9.71 -0.13 -4.38
CA ILE A 9 9.86 -0.82 -5.66
C ILE A 9 8.72 -0.38 -6.57
N LYS A 10 8.93 -0.51 -7.89
CA LYS A 10 7.81 -0.41 -8.83
C LYS A 10 6.87 -1.60 -8.62
N VAL A 11 5.58 -1.30 -8.54
CA VAL A 11 4.49 -2.27 -8.41
C VAL A 11 3.56 -2.08 -9.61
N PRO A 12 3.01 -3.15 -10.22
CA PRO A 12 2.04 -3.01 -11.30
C PRO A 12 0.89 -2.09 -10.88
N GLN A 13 0.51 -1.15 -11.73
CA GLN A 13 -0.52 -0.15 -11.45
C GLN A 13 -1.85 -0.82 -11.06
N LEU A 14 -2.20 -1.93 -11.71
CA LEU A 14 -3.40 -2.71 -11.36
C LEU A 14 -3.39 -3.19 -9.90
N ILE A 15 -2.22 -3.58 -9.37
CA ILE A 15 -2.06 -3.99 -7.97
C ILE A 15 -2.18 -2.78 -7.04
N VAL A 16 -1.57 -1.64 -7.41
CA VAL A 16 -1.69 -0.40 -6.63
C VAL A 16 -3.16 0.04 -6.54
N SER A 17 -3.89 0.04 -7.65
CA SER A 17 -5.31 0.39 -7.69
C SER A 17 -6.17 -0.56 -6.85
N LEU A 18 -5.89 -1.87 -6.89
CA LEU A 18 -6.57 -2.86 -6.06
C LEU A 18 -6.37 -2.58 -4.57
N ILE A 19 -5.11 -2.39 -4.14
CA ILE A 19 -4.78 -2.09 -2.75
C ILE A 19 -5.45 -0.79 -2.29
N LYS A 20 -5.48 0.24 -3.15
CA LYS A 20 -6.15 1.50 -2.83
C LYS A 20 -7.65 1.31 -2.62
N SER A 21 -8.30 0.54 -3.49
CA SER A 21 -9.72 0.21 -3.36
C SER A 21 -9.99 -0.55 -2.04
N CYS A 22 -9.17 -1.54 -1.70
CA CYS A 22 -9.27 -2.28 -0.44
C CYS A 22 -9.08 -1.40 0.81
N LEU A 23 -8.25 -0.36 0.72
CA LEU A 23 -7.92 0.55 1.82
C LEU A 23 -8.80 1.80 1.86
N ASP A 24 -9.80 1.95 0.99
CA ASP A 24 -10.61 3.16 0.93
C ASP A 24 -11.31 3.42 2.28
N ALA A 25 -11.25 4.67 2.73
CA ALA A 25 -11.99 5.17 3.88
C ALA A 25 -13.50 4.93 3.77
N ASN A 26 -14.09 5.02 2.57
CA ASN A 26 -15.48 4.70 2.29
C ASN A 26 -15.65 3.19 2.05
N PRO A 27 -16.39 2.46 2.92
CA PRO A 27 -16.60 1.03 2.75
C PRO A 27 -17.26 0.65 1.42
N SER A 28 -18.11 1.51 0.84
CA SER A 28 -18.78 1.25 -0.43
C SER A 28 -17.84 1.22 -1.65
N ASN A 29 -16.63 1.76 -1.51
CA ASN A 29 -15.62 1.72 -2.56
C ASN A 29 -14.68 0.50 -2.43
N ARG A 30 -14.84 -0.31 -1.36
CA ARG A 30 -14.03 -1.51 -1.16
C ARG A 30 -14.60 -2.64 -2.01
N PRO A 31 -13.76 -3.40 -2.73
CA PRO A 31 -14.22 -4.52 -3.53
C PRO A 31 -14.70 -5.66 -2.63
N GLU A 32 -15.61 -6.47 -3.16
CA GLU A 32 -15.98 -7.74 -2.53
C GLU A 32 -14.85 -8.77 -2.69
N VAL A 33 -14.79 -9.75 -1.80
CA VAL A 33 -13.77 -10.80 -1.85
C VAL A 33 -13.81 -11.56 -3.18
N ASP A 34 -15.00 -11.78 -3.72
CA ASP A 34 -15.19 -12.47 -5.00
C ASP A 34 -14.64 -11.63 -6.17
N ASP A 35 -14.82 -10.31 -6.16
CA ASP A 35 -14.25 -9.40 -7.16
C ASP A 35 -12.71 -9.45 -7.13
N ILE A 36 -12.13 -9.44 -5.92
CA ILE A 36 -10.68 -9.56 -5.73
C ILE A 36 -10.18 -10.89 -6.31
N TYR A 37 -10.88 -11.99 -6.00
CA TYR A 37 -10.52 -13.33 -6.47
C TYR A 37 -10.54 -13.41 -8.00
N GLU A 38 -11.61 -12.94 -8.63
CA GLU A 38 -11.73 -12.95 -10.08
C GLU A 38 -10.65 -12.05 -10.72
N MET A 39 -10.42 -10.83 -10.20
CA MET A 39 -9.35 -9.95 -10.70
C MET A 39 -7.96 -10.64 -10.67
N LEU A 40 -7.63 -11.33 -9.59
CA LEU A 40 -6.34 -12.02 -9.43
C LEU A 40 -6.25 -13.27 -10.31
N LYS A 41 -7.33 -14.05 -10.38
CA LYS A 41 -7.42 -15.27 -11.20
C LYS A 41 -7.31 -14.93 -12.69
N TYR A 42 -8.03 -13.93 -13.18
CA TYR A 42 -7.86 -13.45 -14.56
C TYR A 42 -6.46 -12.88 -14.79
N GLY A 43 -5.85 -12.22 -13.79
CA GLY A 43 -4.45 -11.80 -13.85
C GLY A 43 -3.46 -12.95 -14.08
N GLN A 44 -3.74 -14.12 -13.51
CA GLN A 44 -2.90 -15.31 -13.65
C GLN A 44 -3.07 -16.02 -15.01
N TYR A 45 -4.28 -16.04 -15.56
CA TYR A 45 -4.62 -16.89 -16.71
C TYR A 45 -4.99 -16.15 -18.01
N GLY A 46 -5.20 -14.83 -18.00
CA GLY A 46 -5.72 -14.17 -19.21
C GLY A 46 -5.65 -12.65 -19.31
N ARG A 47 -5.14 -11.92 -18.31
CA ARG A 47 -5.04 -10.45 -18.39
C ARG A 47 -3.69 -10.04 -18.95
N THR A 48 -3.67 -9.70 -20.24
CA THR A 48 -2.48 -9.18 -20.94
C THR A 48 -1.89 -7.96 -20.23
N GLU A 49 -2.74 -7.06 -19.74
CA GLU A 49 -2.32 -5.81 -19.10
C GLU A 49 -1.47 -6.01 -17.83
N LEU A 50 -1.86 -6.91 -16.91
CA LEU A 50 -1.06 -7.16 -15.70
C LEU A 50 0.28 -7.80 -16.04
N GLN A 51 0.28 -8.76 -16.98
CA GLN A 51 1.49 -9.42 -17.44
C GLN A 51 2.42 -8.46 -18.19
N GLU A 52 1.87 -7.55 -18.99
CA GLU A 52 2.60 -6.48 -19.66
C GLU A 52 3.24 -5.52 -18.65
N GLN A 53 2.48 -5.07 -17.63
CA GLN A 53 3.02 -4.23 -16.56
C GLN A 53 4.14 -4.94 -15.78
N ILE A 54 3.98 -6.23 -15.47
CA ILE A 54 5.03 -7.03 -14.82
C ILE A 54 6.26 -7.10 -15.71
N LYS A 55 6.10 -7.41 -17.00
CA LYS A 55 7.21 -7.52 -17.95
C LYS A 55 7.96 -6.19 -18.11
N GLU A 56 7.25 -5.07 -18.22
CA GLU A 56 7.84 -3.73 -18.28
C GLU A 56 8.64 -3.41 -17.00
N ILE A 57 8.08 -3.74 -15.84
CA ILE A 57 8.75 -3.57 -14.55
C ILE A 57 9.99 -4.47 -14.44
N GLU A 58 9.92 -5.73 -14.86
CA GLU A 58 11.05 -6.66 -14.87
C GLU A 58 12.16 -6.20 -15.82
N GLU A 59 11.80 -5.70 -17.01
CA GLU A 59 12.76 -5.10 -17.95
C GLU A 59 13.43 -3.86 -17.36
N THR A 60 12.68 -3.03 -16.63
CA THR A 60 13.22 -1.85 -15.92
C THR A 60 14.10 -2.25 -14.73
N ASN A 61 13.72 -3.31 -14.01
CA ASN A 61 14.39 -3.79 -12.79
C ASN A 61 15.59 -4.70 -13.08
N LYS A 62 15.83 -5.15 -14.32
CA LYS A 62 17.09 -5.82 -14.71
C LYS A 62 18.34 -4.95 -14.49
N ILE A 63 18.17 -3.64 -14.32
CA ILE A 63 19.24 -2.66 -14.01
C ILE A 63 19.43 -2.49 -12.49
N LEU A 64 18.49 -2.98 -11.67
CA LEU A 64 18.53 -2.82 -10.22
C LEU A 64 19.38 -3.95 -9.59
N PRO A 65 20.34 -3.64 -8.71
CA PRO A 65 21.13 -4.68 -8.05
C PRO A 65 20.23 -5.61 -7.24
N THR A 66 20.53 -6.91 -7.30
CA THR A 66 19.87 -8.01 -6.56
C THR A 66 19.71 -7.75 -5.06
N SER A 67 20.46 -6.78 -4.50
CA SER A 67 20.36 -6.34 -3.11
C SER A 67 19.02 -5.71 -2.73
N CYS A 68 18.21 -5.22 -3.68
CA CYS A 68 16.85 -4.74 -3.40
C CYS A 68 15.87 -5.87 -3.03
N ILE A 69 16.21 -7.13 -3.35
CA ILE A 69 15.46 -8.35 -3.02
C ILE A 69 16.03 -9.00 -1.74
N SER A 70 16.58 -8.19 -0.84
CA SER A 70 16.83 -8.67 0.52
C SER A 70 15.46 -8.83 1.20
N LEU A 71 14.86 -10.02 1.06
CA LEU A 71 13.80 -10.55 1.93
C LEU A 71 14.36 -10.81 3.33
N ASN A 72 15.14 -9.87 3.88
CA ASN A 72 15.50 -9.89 5.28
C ASN A 72 14.22 -9.57 6.07
N LEU A 73 13.42 -10.62 6.29
CA LEU A 73 12.32 -10.65 7.25
C LEU A 73 12.86 -10.64 8.70
N GLY A 74 14.14 -10.27 8.88
CA GLY A 74 14.73 -9.89 10.15
C GLY A 74 14.10 -8.59 10.61
N LEU A 75 12.87 -8.69 11.11
CA LEU A 75 12.16 -7.61 11.78
C LEU A 75 12.96 -7.23 13.04
N SER A 76 13.90 -6.30 12.89
CA SER A 76 14.43 -5.53 14.00
C SER A 76 13.36 -4.51 14.39
N TYR A 77 12.37 -4.94 15.18
CA TYR A 77 11.40 -4.01 15.73
C TYR A 77 11.92 -3.46 17.04
N LYS A 78 12.07 -2.14 17.10
CA LYS A 78 12.35 -1.43 18.34
C LYS A 78 11.03 -1.21 19.06
N THR A 79 10.87 -1.78 20.23
CA THR A 79 9.69 -1.52 21.06
C THR A 79 9.81 -0.15 21.73
N HIS A 80 8.71 0.60 21.79
CA HIS A 80 8.64 1.83 22.56
C HIS A 80 8.23 1.49 23.99
N SER A 81 8.89 2.07 25.00
CA SER A 81 8.62 1.75 26.42
C SER A 81 7.20 2.08 26.86
N GLU A 82 6.53 3.01 26.17
CA GLU A 82 5.16 3.44 26.47
C GLU A 82 4.10 2.69 25.64
N ALA A 83 4.51 1.85 24.68
CA ALA A 83 3.58 1.12 23.85
C ALA A 83 3.05 -0.13 24.57
N ILE A 84 1.74 -0.34 24.50
CA ILE A 84 1.07 -1.55 25.01
C ILE A 84 0.93 -2.55 23.88
N TYR A 85 1.58 -3.70 24.01
CA TYR A 85 1.60 -4.77 23.01
C TYR A 85 0.64 -5.92 23.30
N THR A 86 -0.10 -5.84 24.41
CA THR A 86 -1.16 -6.80 24.76
C THR A 86 -2.51 -6.33 24.24
N SER A 87 -3.44 -7.27 24.06
CA SER A 87 -4.81 -6.96 23.68
C SER A 87 -5.49 -6.10 24.75
N ARG A 88 -6.24 -5.09 24.31
CA ARG A 88 -7.06 -4.25 25.16
C ARG A 88 -8.28 -3.77 24.38
N LEU A 89 -9.37 -3.49 25.09
CA LEU A 89 -10.52 -2.84 24.49
C LEU A 89 -10.14 -1.39 24.14
N LEU A 90 -10.41 -1.00 22.89
CA LEU A 90 -10.20 0.37 22.41
C LEU A 90 -11.54 1.10 22.43
N ASN A 91 -11.55 2.31 22.99
CA ASN A 91 -12.69 3.21 22.92
C ASN A 91 -12.52 4.11 21.68
N PHE A 92 -13.49 4.09 20.78
CA PHE A 92 -13.43 4.80 19.49
C PHE A 92 -14.32 6.03 19.42
N SER A 93 -15.02 6.39 20.51
CA SER A 93 -16.01 7.47 20.54
C SER A 93 -15.49 8.82 20.06
N ASP A 94 -14.20 9.09 20.29
CA ASP A 94 -13.57 10.38 20.01
C ASP A 94 -12.68 10.37 18.74
N LEU A 95 -12.74 9.30 17.94
CA LEU A 95 -11.95 9.23 16.72
C LEU A 95 -12.61 9.98 15.56
N PRO A 96 -11.82 10.74 14.77
CA PRO A 96 -12.31 11.34 13.54
C PRO A 96 -12.76 10.26 12.56
N LYS A 97 -13.71 10.61 11.68
CA LYS A 97 -14.11 9.74 10.58
C LYS A 97 -12.90 9.40 9.70
N PRO A 98 -12.78 8.16 9.19
CA PRO A 98 -11.78 7.82 8.19
C PRO A 98 -11.88 8.75 6.98
N LYS A 99 -10.74 9.23 6.48
CA LYS A 99 -10.65 10.08 5.29
C LYS A 99 -9.43 9.67 4.46
N ASN A 100 -9.58 9.65 3.14
CA ASN A 100 -8.44 9.54 2.22
C ASN A 100 -7.73 10.92 2.08
N SER A 101 -6.53 10.93 1.51
CA SER A 101 -5.93 12.18 1.04
C SER A 101 -6.77 12.79 -0.08
N ASP A 102 -6.70 14.09 -0.28
CA ASP A 102 -7.53 14.77 -1.28
C ASP A 102 -7.18 14.32 -2.71
N ASP A 103 -5.90 14.01 -2.95
CA ASP A 103 -5.33 13.52 -4.21
C ASP A 103 -5.38 11.99 -4.36
N TYR A 104 -6.13 11.28 -3.50
CA TYR A 104 -5.99 9.84 -3.35
C TYR A 104 -6.17 9.06 -4.64
N TYR A 105 -7.00 9.52 -5.56
CA TYR A 105 -7.26 8.85 -6.84
C TYR A 105 -6.48 9.44 -8.03
N GLU A 106 -5.71 10.50 -7.83
CA GLU A 106 -5.03 11.22 -8.90
C GLU A 106 -3.73 10.54 -9.36
N GLN A 107 -3.06 9.82 -8.45
CA GLN A 107 -1.80 9.12 -8.75
C GLN A 107 -1.89 7.62 -8.43
N ASN A 108 -1.46 6.77 -9.37
CA ASN A 108 -1.42 5.30 -9.19
C ASN A 108 0.00 4.73 -9.15
N ASP A 109 1.01 5.58 -8.97
CA ASP A 109 2.41 5.16 -8.83
C ASP A 109 2.68 4.50 -7.46
N ASN A 110 1.86 4.81 -6.45
CA ASN A 110 1.97 4.26 -5.10
C ASN A 110 0.61 4.36 -4.35
N ILE A 111 0.55 3.86 -3.11
CA ILE A 111 -0.68 3.92 -2.29
C ILE A 111 -0.99 5.35 -1.84
N ILE A 112 0.06 6.15 -1.58
CA ILE A 112 -0.04 7.57 -1.23
C ILE A 112 0.83 8.41 -2.17
N SER A 113 0.42 9.64 -2.42
CA SER A 113 1.17 10.56 -3.26
C SER A 113 2.46 11.02 -2.59
N LYS A 114 3.37 11.55 -3.43
CA LYS A 114 4.61 12.15 -2.95
C LYS A 114 4.35 13.41 -2.13
N GLU A 115 3.42 14.26 -2.57
CA GLU A 115 3.07 15.52 -1.90
C GLU A 115 2.51 15.28 -0.49
N PHE A 116 1.57 14.33 -0.37
CA PHE A 116 1.03 13.95 0.94
C PHE A 116 2.14 13.41 1.85
N SER A 117 3.00 12.54 1.32
CA SER A 117 4.14 11.98 2.06
C SER A 117 5.15 13.04 2.53
N GLU A 118 5.39 14.09 1.75
CA GLU A 118 6.33 15.18 2.08
C GLU A 118 5.76 16.12 3.13
N SER A 119 4.46 16.42 3.07
CA SER A 119 3.76 17.23 4.08
C SER A 119 3.76 16.62 5.49
N LEU A 120 4.14 15.33 5.59
CA LEU A 120 4.16 14.53 6.81
C LEU A 120 5.57 14.29 7.37
N GLN A 121 6.62 14.83 6.74
CA GLN A 121 7.95 14.83 7.35
C GLN A 121 7.88 15.73 8.60
N ILE A 122 7.70 15.10 9.75
CA ILE A 122 7.83 15.75 11.04
C ILE A 122 9.32 16.03 11.22
N ASP A 123 9.71 17.29 11.37
CA ASP A 123 11.05 17.66 11.82
C ASP A 123 11.23 17.09 13.23
N ILE A 124 11.86 15.93 13.32
CA ILE A 124 12.30 15.37 14.60
C ILE A 124 13.66 16.00 14.86
N SER A 125 13.63 17.19 15.47
CA SER A 125 14.82 17.86 16.04
C SER A 125 15.31 17.14 17.28
#